data_AF-A0A6P0XVK4-F1
#
_entry.id   AF-A0A6P0XVK4-F1
#
_cell.length_a   1.000
_cell.length_b   1.000
_cell.length_c   1.000
_cell.angle_alpha   90.00
_cell.angle_beta   90.00
_cell.angle_gamma   90.00
#
_symmetry.space_group_name_H-M   'P 1'
#
loop_
_entity.id
_entity.type
_entity.pdbx_description
1 polymer ?
#
loop_
_entity_poly.entity_id
_entity_poly.type
_entity_poly.pdbx_seq_one_letter_code
_entity_poly.pdbx_strand_id
1 'polypeptide(L)'
;MKETISVAMPPCFHRWCDRFNNVFKTKAQKIGFRDYIGGLLGESERKNLSQIANNTLGLSYHKLRHFLVRANWSPDAVNERRLQLMWECRQTKPSRSFALIIDDSGHRKSAPPAPRFPRRKDGARSGSLTAGVGRQYIGEIGKTDNGVVVVTTHLDDGVKSLPLDIALYQKADSLPLGKKDPEFVKKPDLAMSLVDQCL
;
A
#
# COMPACT_ATOMS: atom_id res chain seq x y z
N MET A 1 18.20 -12.61 -23.15
CA MET A 1 18.18 -13.41 -21.90
C MET A 1 17.97 -12.42 -20.78
N LYS A 2 16.77 -12.33 -20.17
CA LYS A 2 16.56 -11.39 -19.06
C LYS A 2 17.35 -11.93 -17.88
N GLU A 3 18.42 -11.24 -17.53
CA GLU A 3 19.25 -11.59 -16.39
C GLU A 3 18.35 -11.78 -15.17
N THR A 4 18.38 -12.99 -14.60
CA THR A 4 17.78 -13.29 -13.31
C THR A 4 18.64 -12.58 -12.29
N ILE A 5 18.44 -11.28 -12.10
CA ILE A 5 19.17 -10.51 -11.10
C ILE A 5 18.71 -11.03 -9.74
N SER A 6 19.51 -11.94 -9.18
CA SER A 6 19.53 -12.19 -7.76
C SER A 6 19.94 -10.88 -7.11
N VAL A 7 18.98 -9.98 -6.85
CA VAL A 7 19.22 -8.86 -5.94
C VAL A 7 19.32 -9.51 -4.56
N ALA A 8 20.51 -10.02 -4.24
CA ALA A 8 20.91 -10.26 -2.87
C ALA A 8 20.86 -8.89 -2.21
N MET A 9 19.77 -8.64 -1.50
CA MET A 9 19.58 -7.37 -0.83
C MET A 9 20.76 -7.12 0.12
N PRO A 10 21.23 -5.88 0.24
CA PRO A 10 22.42 -5.60 1.02
C PRO A 10 22.21 -5.95 2.50
N PRO A 11 23.26 -6.22 3.29
CA PRO A 11 23.11 -6.55 4.72
C PRO A 11 22.32 -5.51 5.53
N CYS A 12 22.37 -4.24 5.13
CA CYS A 12 21.56 -3.19 5.76
C CYS A 12 20.05 -3.39 5.57
N PHE A 13 19.62 -3.93 4.42
CA PHE A 13 18.21 -4.27 4.17
C PHE A 13 17.74 -5.39 5.11
N HIS A 14 18.55 -6.43 5.29
CA HIS A 14 18.21 -7.52 6.19
C HIS A 14 18.09 -7.04 7.64
N ARG A 15 19.07 -6.26 8.11
CA ARG A 15 19.02 -5.62 9.42
C ARG A 15 17.81 -4.70 9.58
N TRP A 16 17.43 -3.97 8.53
CA TRP A 16 16.25 -3.13 8.55
C TRP A 16 14.97 -3.96 8.72
N CYS A 17 14.82 -5.03 7.94
CA CYS A 17 13.66 -5.93 8.02
C CYS A 17 13.57 -6.65 9.37
N ASP A 18 14.71 -6.98 9.98
CA ASP A 18 14.76 -7.65 11.28
C ASP A 18 14.09 -6.83 12.38
N ARG A 19 14.00 -5.51 12.21
CA ARG A 19 13.34 -4.61 13.17
C ARG A 19 11.82 -4.78 13.21
N PHE A 20 11.24 -5.51 12.27
CA PHE A 20 9.82 -5.91 12.24
C PHE A 20 9.59 -7.33 12.77
N ASN A 21 10.63 -8.05 13.21
CA ASN A 21 10.49 -9.45 13.63
C ASN A 21 9.52 -9.64 14.82
N ASN A 22 9.26 -8.62 15.63
CA ASN A 22 8.35 -8.66 16.77
C ASN A 22 6.87 -8.64 16.35
N VAL A 23 6.52 -8.12 15.17
CA VAL A 23 5.13 -8.09 14.67
C VAL A 23 4.76 -9.35 13.88
N PHE A 24 5.72 -10.24 13.63
CA PHE A 24 5.52 -11.51 12.94
C PHE A 24 5.67 -12.70 13.89
N LYS A 25 4.63 -13.53 13.93
CA LYS A 25 4.49 -14.73 14.77
C LYS A 25 5.35 -15.89 14.27
N THR A 26 5.47 -16.08 12.96
CA THR A 26 6.13 -17.27 12.39
C THR A 26 7.38 -16.93 11.57
N LYS A 27 8.31 -17.89 11.47
CA LYS A 27 9.48 -17.77 10.58
C LYS A 27 9.06 -17.52 9.12
N ALA A 28 7.98 -18.17 8.68
CA ALA A 28 7.44 -17.99 7.33
C ALA A 28 6.93 -16.57 7.07
N GLN A 29 6.27 -15.92 8.03
CA GLN A 29 5.87 -14.51 7.91
C GLN A 29 7.09 -13.58 7.82
N LYS A 30 8.10 -13.79 8.67
CA LYS A 30 9.33 -12.98 8.65
C LYS A 30 10.06 -13.09 7.32
N ILE A 31 10.15 -14.30 6.76
CA ILE A 31 10.74 -14.54 5.43
C ILE A 31 9.88 -13.88 4.35
N GLY A 32 8.56 -14.13 4.35
CA GLY A 32 7.64 -13.57 3.36
C GLY A 32 7.64 -12.04 3.32
N PHE A 33 7.76 -11.39 4.48
CA PHE A 33 7.92 -9.93 4.57
C PHE A 33 9.20 -9.47 3.87
N ARG A 34 10.35 -10.09 4.19
CA ARG A 34 11.64 -9.79 3.54
C ARG A 34 11.57 -10.00 2.04
N ASP A 35 11.02 -11.13 1.60
CA ASP A 35 10.91 -11.48 0.18
C ASP A 35 10.00 -10.48 -0.56
N TYR A 36 8.90 -10.07 0.06
CA TYR A 36 7.96 -9.13 -0.57
C TYR A 36 8.54 -7.71 -0.67
N ILE A 37 9.08 -7.16 0.42
CA ILE A 37 9.71 -5.82 0.39
C ILE A 37 10.93 -5.84 -0.53
N GLY A 38 11.72 -6.92 -0.50
CA GLY A 38 12.85 -7.12 -1.42
C GLY A 38 12.38 -7.08 -2.87
N GLY A 39 11.30 -7.79 -3.18
CA GLY A 39 10.68 -7.77 -4.50
C GLY A 39 10.18 -6.41 -4.95
N LEU A 40 9.61 -5.61 -4.04
CA LEU A 40 9.16 -4.25 -4.34
C LEU A 40 10.34 -3.31 -4.65
N LEU A 41 11.43 -3.41 -3.89
CA LEU A 41 12.62 -2.59 -4.06
C LEU A 41 13.55 -3.06 -5.20
N GLY A 42 13.41 -4.29 -5.66
CA GLY A 42 14.21 -4.84 -6.77
C GLY A 42 13.95 -4.11 -8.10
N GLU A 43 14.72 -4.41 -9.12
CA GLU A 43 14.75 -3.61 -10.38
C GLU A 43 13.56 -3.83 -11.32
N SER A 44 12.61 -4.71 -10.97
CA SER A 44 11.46 -5.00 -11.83
C SER A 44 10.62 -3.76 -12.07
N GLU A 45 10.40 -3.39 -13.34
CA GLU A 45 9.48 -2.30 -13.74
C GLU A 45 8.05 -2.54 -13.22
N ARG A 46 7.59 -3.80 -13.25
CA ARG A 46 6.25 -4.17 -12.78
C ARG A 46 6.33 -4.83 -11.42
N LYS A 47 5.74 -4.20 -10.40
CA LYS A 47 5.70 -4.69 -9.02
C LYS A 47 4.55 -5.67 -8.72
N ASN A 48 4.19 -6.52 -9.69
CA ASN A 48 3.18 -7.56 -9.48
C ASN A 48 3.82 -8.86 -8.96
N LEU A 49 3.03 -9.71 -8.30
CA LEU A 49 3.53 -10.94 -7.67
C LEU A 49 4.27 -11.88 -8.62
N SER A 50 3.78 -12.03 -9.85
CA SER A 50 4.39 -12.92 -10.85
C SER A 50 5.76 -12.39 -11.27
N GLN A 51 5.87 -11.08 -11.51
CA GLN A 51 7.14 -10.46 -11.88
C GLN A 51 8.15 -10.53 -10.73
N ILE A 52 7.71 -10.26 -9.49
CA ILE A 52 8.57 -10.34 -8.32
C ILE A 52 9.10 -11.77 -8.15
N ALA A 53 8.23 -12.78 -8.23
CA ALA A 53 8.63 -14.17 -8.11
C ALA A 53 9.60 -14.59 -9.23
N ASN A 54 9.32 -14.22 -10.48
CA ASN A 54 10.17 -14.60 -11.62
C ASN A 54 11.57 -13.96 -11.57
N ASN A 55 11.67 -12.76 -10.98
CA ASN A 55 12.93 -12.04 -10.92
C ASN A 55 13.75 -12.35 -9.65
N THR A 56 13.22 -13.11 -8.70
CA THR A 56 13.88 -13.38 -7.42
C THR A 56 14.18 -14.86 -7.27
N LEU A 57 15.46 -15.24 -7.20
CA LEU A 57 15.87 -16.64 -7.03
C LEU A 57 15.31 -17.25 -5.74
N GLY A 58 14.78 -18.47 -5.84
CA GLY A 58 14.24 -19.23 -4.69
C GLY A 58 12.87 -18.77 -4.18
N LEU A 59 12.33 -17.69 -4.74
CA LEU A 59 11.00 -17.17 -4.43
C LEU A 59 9.96 -17.71 -5.41
N SER A 60 8.85 -18.22 -4.88
CA SER A 60 7.75 -18.68 -5.73
C SER A 60 6.53 -17.78 -5.58
N TYR A 61 5.76 -17.68 -6.66
CA TYR A 61 4.49 -16.94 -6.69
C TYR A 61 3.56 -17.40 -5.56
N HIS A 62 3.47 -18.71 -5.32
CA HIS A 62 2.61 -19.28 -4.28
C HIS A 62 3.02 -18.86 -2.87
N LYS A 63 4.33 -18.78 -2.58
CA LYS A 63 4.84 -18.30 -1.29
C LYS A 63 4.47 -16.83 -1.06
N LEU A 64 4.69 -15.97 -2.05
CA LEU A 64 4.33 -14.55 -1.96
C LEU A 64 2.82 -14.35 -1.80
N ARG A 65 2.02 -15.03 -2.62
CA ARG A 65 0.57 -14.97 -2.53
C ARG A 65 0.07 -15.45 -1.17
N HIS A 66 0.64 -16.53 -0.65
CA HIS A 66 0.32 -17.02 0.69
C HIS A 66 0.67 -15.97 1.75
N PHE A 67 1.86 -15.36 1.67
CA PHE A 67 2.25 -14.30 2.58
C PHE A 67 1.25 -13.13 2.58
N LEU A 68 0.89 -12.60 1.41
CA LEU A 68 -0.01 -11.44 1.33
C LEU A 68 -1.46 -11.73 1.71
N VAL A 69 -1.96 -12.94 1.42
CA VAL A 69 -3.41 -13.22 1.49
C VAL A 69 -3.78 -14.12 2.66
N ARG A 70 -2.87 -14.98 3.13
CA ARG A 70 -3.21 -16.08 4.05
C ARG A 70 -2.36 -16.12 5.31
N ALA A 71 -1.21 -15.45 5.34
CA ALA A 71 -0.29 -15.60 6.46
C ALA A 71 -0.74 -14.92 7.76
N ASN A 72 -1.89 -14.24 7.81
CA ASN A 72 -2.52 -13.70 9.04
C ASN A 72 -1.56 -12.84 9.91
N TRP A 73 -0.85 -11.91 9.28
CA TRP A 73 -0.16 -10.81 9.96
C TRP A 73 -1.06 -9.56 9.93
N SER A 74 -0.90 -8.67 10.92
CA SER A 74 -1.70 -7.44 11.02
C SER A 74 -1.05 -6.31 10.23
N PRO A 75 -1.73 -5.71 9.23
CA PRO A 75 -1.21 -4.53 8.54
C PRO A 75 -1.03 -3.35 9.49
N ASP A 76 -1.95 -3.17 10.45
CA ASP A 76 -1.89 -2.10 11.43
C ASP A 76 -0.66 -2.25 12.32
N ALA A 77 -0.36 -3.46 12.79
CA ALA A 77 0.84 -3.71 13.61
C ALA A 77 2.14 -3.46 12.82
N VAL A 78 2.17 -3.81 11.53
CA VAL A 78 3.33 -3.52 10.66
C VAL A 78 3.48 -2.00 10.46
N ASN A 79 2.37 -1.29 10.27
CA ASN A 79 2.38 0.16 10.08
C ASN A 79 2.79 0.90 11.35
N GLU A 80 2.23 0.53 12.50
CA GLU A 80 2.60 1.05 13.81
C GLU A 80 4.10 0.82 14.07
N ARG A 81 4.61 -0.38 13.78
CA ARG A 81 6.04 -0.65 13.92
C ARG A 81 6.90 0.19 12.98
N ARG A 82 6.43 0.44 11.75
CA ARG A 82 7.11 1.33 10.79
C ARG A 82 7.20 2.76 11.34
N LEU A 83 6.11 3.28 11.92
CA LEU A 83 6.07 4.59 12.55
C LEU A 83 7.00 4.67 13.77
N GLN A 84 6.96 3.69 14.67
CA GLN A 84 7.90 3.60 15.81
C GLN A 84 9.35 3.67 15.34
N LEU A 85 9.71 2.88 14.33
CA LEU A 85 11.05 2.88 13.75
C LEU A 85 11.42 4.23 13.12
N MET A 86 10.43 4.93 12.54
CA MET A 86 10.62 6.27 12.00
C MET A 86 11.05 7.25 13.10
N TRP A 87 10.38 7.21 14.25
CA TRP A 87 10.65 8.03 15.43
C TRP A 87 11.95 7.68 16.17
N GLU A 88 12.37 6.41 16.13
CA GLU A 88 13.63 5.93 16.73
C GLU A 88 14.87 6.29 15.90
N CYS A 89 14.75 6.31 14.56
CA CYS A 89 15.90 6.45 13.67
C CYS A 89 16.24 7.91 13.37
N ARG A 90 17.46 8.36 13.69
CA ARG A 90 17.91 9.76 13.43
C ARG A 90 17.67 10.24 11.99
N GLN A 91 17.81 9.37 10.99
CA GLN A 91 17.63 9.71 9.58
C GLN A 91 16.17 10.00 9.19
N THR A 92 15.21 9.46 9.95
CA THR A 92 13.77 9.57 9.67
C THR A 92 13.00 10.23 10.80
N LYS A 93 13.62 10.45 11.96
CA LYS A 93 12.99 11.09 13.10
C LYS A 93 12.63 12.53 12.72
N PRO A 94 11.33 12.89 12.78
CA PRO A 94 10.91 14.26 12.55
C PRO A 94 11.56 15.24 13.53
N SER A 95 11.76 16.48 13.07
CA SER A 95 12.11 17.59 13.95
C SER A 95 10.97 17.89 14.95
N ARG A 96 11.25 18.68 16.00
CA ARG A 96 10.22 19.11 16.98
C ARG A 96 9.13 19.98 16.36
N SER A 97 9.40 20.59 15.21
CA SER A 97 8.45 21.41 14.46
C SER A 97 8.37 20.87 13.04
N PHE A 98 7.16 20.54 12.61
CA PHE A 98 6.87 20.04 11.27
C PHE A 98 5.48 20.48 10.85
N ALA A 99 5.26 20.53 9.53
CA ALA A 99 3.95 20.63 8.94
C ALA A 99 3.37 19.23 8.74
N LEU A 100 2.10 19.06 9.15
CA LEU A 100 1.33 17.88 8.80
C LEU A 100 0.48 18.21 7.57
N ILE A 101 0.71 17.45 6.50
CA ILE A 101 0.01 17.58 5.23
C ILE A 101 -1.01 16.47 5.15
N ILE A 102 -2.26 16.85 4.90
CA ILE A 102 -3.38 15.93 4.70
C ILE A 102 -3.93 16.19 3.30
N ASP A 103 -3.96 15.13 2.49
CA ASP A 103 -4.45 15.21 1.12
C ASP A 103 -5.21 13.94 0.75
N ASP A 104 -6.15 14.05 -0.19
CA ASP A 104 -6.82 12.89 -0.76
C ASP A 104 -6.38 12.63 -2.21
N SER A 105 -5.84 11.44 -2.44
CA SER A 105 -5.34 11.05 -3.76
C SER A 105 -6.24 9.98 -4.39
N GLY A 106 -6.63 10.20 -5.63
CA GLY A 106 -7.42 9.25 -6.41
C GLY A 106 -6.55 8.50 -7.40
N HIS A 107 -6.63 7.17 -7.43
CA HIS A 107 -5.99 6.34 -8.45
C HIS A 107 -7.04 5.71 -9.34
N ARG A 108 -6.98 5.99 -10.65
CA ARG A 108 -7.88 5.40 -11.64
C ARG A 108 -7.73 3.88 -11.68
N LYS A 109 -8.84 3.13 -11.67
CA LYS A 109 -8.83 1.66 -11.80
C LYS A 109 -9.47 1.18 -13.09
N SER A 110 -10.23 2.02 -13.79
CA SER A 110 -10.65 1.74 -15.16
C SER A 110 -9.41 1.69 -16.06
N ALA A 111 -9.25 0.59 -16.80
CA ALA A 111 -8.35 0.61 -17.95
C ALA A 111 -8.85 1.67 -18.95
N PRO A 112 -7.97 2.35 -19.69
CA PRO A 112 -8.38 3.00 -20.93
C PRO A 112 -9.15 1.98 -21.78
N PRO A 113 -10.15 2.38 -22.59
CA PRO A 113 -10.68 1.49 -23.61
C PRO A 113 -9.52 1.10 -24.53
N ALA A 114 -8.90 -0.04 -24.26
CA ALA A 114 -7.86 -0.57 -25.11
C ALA A 114 -8.55 -1.27 -26.28
N PRO A 115 -8.30 -0.87 -27.54
CA PRO A 115 -8.90 -1.53 -28.71
C PRO A 115 -8.48 -3.01 -28.84
N ARG A 116 -7.53 -3.48 -28.04
CA ARG A 116 -6.92 -4.83 -28.14
C ARG A 116 -7.23 -5.80 -27.00
N PHE A 117 -7.92 -5.37 -25.95
CA PHE A 117 -8.27 -6.27 -24.84
C PHE A 117 -9.79 -6.40 -24.72
N PRO A 118 -10.35 -7.59 -25.03
CA PRO A 118 -11.79 -7.83 -24.92
C PRO A 118 -12.28 -7.51 -23.50
N ARG A 119 -13.49 -6.96 -23.38
CA ARG A 119 -14.18 -6.91 -22.10
C ARG A 119 -14.22 -8.33 -21.51
N ARG A 120 -14.03 -8.45 -20.20
CA ARG A 120 -14.19 -9.75 -19.54
C ARG A 120 -15.59 -10.30 -19.82
N LYS A 121 -15.69 -11.62 -20.01
CA LYS A 121 -16.95 -12.32 -20.33
C LYS A 121 -18.02 -12.17 -19.24
N ASP A 122 -17.60 -11.89 -18.00
CA ASP A 122 -18.45 -11.63 -16.83
C ASP A 122 -18.99 -10.19 -16.77
N GLY A 123 -18.71 -9.34 -17.78
CA GLY A 123 -19.08 -7.93 -17.80
C GLY A 123 -18.28 -7.06 -16.82
N ALA A 124 -17.38 -7.64 -16.02
CA ALA A 124 -16.59 -6.92 -15.04
C ALA A 124 -15.56 -6.02 -15.73
N ARG A 125 -15.57 -4.74 -15.38
CA ARG A 125 -14.55 -3.78 -15.84
C ARG A 125 -13.22 -4.12 -15.17
N SER A 126 -12.11 -3.93 -15.89
CA SER A 126 -10.78 -4.01 -15.27
C SER A 126 -10.75 -3.13 -14.01
N GLY A 127 -10.20 -3.67 -12.93
CA GLY A 127 -10.10 -2.98 -11.64
C GLY A 127 -11.34 -3.02 -10.73
N SER A 128 -12.45 -3.65 -11.14
CA SER A 128 -13.69 -3.69 -10.34
C SER A 128 -13.64 -4.54 -9.07
N LEU A 129 -12.58 -5.32 -8.87
CA LEU A 129 -12.38 -6.17 -7.69
C LEU A 129 -11.52 -5.50 -6.61
N THR A 130 -11.06 -4.28 -6.85
CA THR A 130 -10.31 -3.52 -5.83
C THR A 130 -11.28 -2.99 -4.80
N ALA A 131 -10.99 -3.18 -3.51
CA ALA A 131 -11.80 -2.60 -2.43
C ALA A 131 -11.90 -1.08 -2.57
N GLY A 132 -13.07 -0.51 -2.26
CA GLY A 132 -13.33 0.93 -2.37
C GLY A 132 -13.39 1.48 -3.80
N VAL A 133 -13.32 0.62 -4.83
CA VAL A 133 -13.44 1.08 -6.22
C VAL A 133 -14.87 1.55 -6.51
N GLY A 134 -14.98 2.72 -7.11
CA GLY A 134 -16.27 3.29 -7.46
C GLY A 134 -16.14 4.48 -8.40
N ARG A 135 -17.28 4.88 -8.98
CA ARG A 135 -17.35 6.08 -9.81
C ARG A 135 -17.33 7.32 -8.92
N GLN A 136 -16.21 8.05 -8.95
CA GLN A 136 -15.95 9.23 -8.12
C GLN A 136 -14.95 10.16 -8.80
N TYR A 137 -14.84 11.41 -8.32
CA TYR A 137 -13.83 12.33 -8.83
C TYR A 137 -12.42 11.81 -8.50
N ILE A 138 -11.56 11.74 -9.50
CA ILE A 138 -10.17 11.27 -9.40
C ILE A 138 -9.26 12.44 -9.73
N GLY A 139 -8.58 12.99 -8.72
CA GLY A 139 -7.71 14.16 -8.85
C GLY A 139 -6.63 13.99 -9.93
N GLU A 140 -5.99 12.83 -9.99
CA GLU A 140 -4.94 12.48 -10.97
C GLU A 140 -5.34 12.76 -12.43
N ILE A 141 -6.61 12.58 -12.77
CA ILE A 141 -7.13 12.75 -14.14
C ILE A 141 -8.12 13.92 -14.27
N GLY A 142 -8.32 14.70 -13.20
CA GLY A 142 -9.18 15.88 -13.16
C GLY A 142 -10.67 15.63 -13.46
N LYS A 143 -11.16 14.39 -13.34
CA LYS A 143 -12.54 14.04 -13.73
C LYS A 143 -13.12 12.88 -12.93
N THR A 144 -14.43 12.68 -13.07
CA THR A 144 -15.12 11.50 -12.52
C THR A 144 -14.89 10.27 -13.38
N ASP A 145 -14.26 9.24 -12.81
CA ASP A 145 -14.07 7.92 -13.42
C ASP A 145 -14.13 6.84 -12.33
N ASN A 146 -13.96 5.58 -12.71
CA ASN A 146 -13.90 4.45 -11.80
C ASN A 146 -12.50 4.35 -11.20
N GLY A 147 -12.41 4.48 -9.88
CA GLY A 147 -11.13 4.47 -9.18
C GLY A 147 -11.30 4.33 -7.68
N VAL A 148 -10.17 4.28 -6.98
CA VAL A 148 -10.10 4.32 -5.53
C VAL A 148 -9.61 5.70 -5.11
N VAL A 149 -10.04 6.17 -3.95
CA VAL A 149 -9.51 7.37 -3.32
C VAL A 149 -8.98 6.98 -1.96
N VAL A 150 -7.83 7.53 -1.61
CA VAL A 150 -7.18 7.35 -0.31
C VAL A 150 -6.97 8.71 0.32
N VAL A 151 -7.08 8.80 1.63
CA VAL A 151 -6.64 9.95 2.41
C VAL A 151 -5.27 9.62 2.95
N THR A 152 -4.31 10.52 2.78
CA THR A 152 -2.92 10.33 3.19
C THR A 152 -2.50 11.41 4.17
N THR A 153 -1.68 11.03 5.15
CA THR A 153 -0.95 11.95 6.00
C THR A 153 0.53 11.91 5.66
N HIS A 154 1.15 13.09 5.58
CA HIS A 154 2.54 13.26 5.24
C HIS A 154 3.17 14.33 6.13
N LEU A 155 4.40 14.10 6.54
CA LEU A 155 5.14 15.01 7.40
C LEU A 155 6.21 15.74 6.58
N ASP A 156 6.30 17.04 6.76
CA ASP A 156 7.42 17.84 6.26
C ASP A 156 8.01 18.72 7.36
N ASP A 157 9.31 18.55 7.67
CA ASP A 157 10.02 19.37 8.66
C ASP A 157 11.00 20.39 8.03
N GLY A 158 10.86 20.65 6.72
CA GLY A 158 11.79 21.46 5.93
C GLY A 158 13.11 20.76 5.56
N VAL A 159 13.39 19.58 6.13
CA VAL A 159 14.57 18.74 5.80
C VAL A 159 14.14 17.34 5.37
N LYS A 160 13.16 16.76 6.04
CA LYS A 160 12.60 15.44 5.81
C LYS A 160 11.16 15.58 5.35
N SER A 161 10.84 14.81 4.32
CA SER A 161 9.50 14.64 3.79
C SER A 161 9.16 13.15 3.86
N LEU A 162 8.24 12.76 4.75
CA LEU A 162 8.00 11.36 5.13
C LEU A 162 6.51 11.00 5.13
N PRO A 163 6.11 9.90 4.47
CA PRO A 163 4.73 9.44 4.49
C PRO A 163 4.40 8.84 5.87
N LEU A 164 3.36 9.37 6.51
CA LEU A 164 2.93 8.96 7.83
C LEU A 164 1.91 7.84 7.74
N ASP A 165 0.77 8.02 7.08
CA ASP A 165 -0.22 6.95 6.98
C ASP A 165 -1.21 7.15 5.82
N ILE A 166 -2.05 6.13 5.57
CA ILE A 166 -3.00 6.09 4.47
C ILE A 166 -4.29 5.35 4.86
N ALA A 167 -5.44 5.95 4.58
CA ALA A 167 -6.75 5.32 4.73
C ALA A 167 -7.49 5.24 3.39
N LEU A 168 -8.12 4.10 3.12
CA LEU A 168 -9.00 3.94 1.96
C LEU A 168 -10.33 4.67 2.21
N TYR A 169 -10.72 5.56 1.30
CA TYR A 169 -12.05 6.16 1.31
C TYR A 169 -13.04 5.26 0.57
N GLN A 170 -14.09 4.83 1.27
CA GLN A 170 -15.19 4.09 0.68
C GLN A 170 -16.40 5.02 0.47
N LYS A 171 -16.85 5.11 -0.79
CA LYS A 171 -18.01 5.94 -1.13
C LYS A 171 -19.27 5.32 -0.55
N ALA A 172 -20.14 6.14 0.03
CA ALA A 172 -21.44 5.73 0.57
C ALA A 172 -22.22 4.80 -0.39
N ASP A 173 -22.32 5.15 -1.67
CA ASP A 173 -23.07 4.37 -2.67
C ASP A 173 -22.54 2.95 -2.90
N SER A 174 -21.34 2.62 -2.41
CA SER A 174 -20.78 1.26 -2.45
C SER A 174 -21.14 0.41 -1.22
N LEU A 175 -21.77 1.00 -0.21
CA LEU A 175 -22.19 0.34 1.03
C LEU A 175 -23.69 0.04 1.01
N PRO A 176 -24.14 -1.08 1.63
CA PRO A 176 -25.54 -1.50 1.61
C PRO A 176 -26.54 -0.43 2.07
N LEU A 177 -26.18 0.35 3.10
CA LEU A 177 -27.06 1.38 3.67
C LEU A 177 -26.67 2.82 3.26
N GLY A 178 -25.78 2.97 2.29
CA GLY A 178 -25.36 4.27 1.80
C GLY A 178 -24.71 5.13 2.89
N LYS A 179 -25.18 6.37 3.05
CA LYS A 179 -24.68 7.30 4.07
C LYS A 179 -25.08 6.93 5.50
N LYS A 180 -26.05 6.03 5.68
CA LYS A 180 -26.50 5.55 6.99
C LYS A 180 -25.76 4.29 7.42
N ASP A 181 -24.88 3.78 6.57
CA ASP A 181 -24.09 2.60 6.87
C ASP A 181 -23.09 2.91 8.00
N PRO A 182 -23.00 2.08 9.05
CA PRO A 182 -22.06 2.31 10.14
C PRO A 182 -20.59 2.27 9.69
N GLU A 183 -20.28 1.61 8.57
CA GLU A 183 -18.93 1.60 7.99
C GLU A 183 -18.64 2.86 7.15
N PHE A 184 -19.64 3.72 6.89
CA PHE A 184 -19.42 4.93 6.12
C PHE A 184 -18.74 6.02 6.95
N VAL A 185 -17.49 6.34 6.59
CA VAL A 185 -16.71 7.42 7.19
C VAL A 185 -16.44 8.52 6.15
N LYS A 186 -16.66 9.79 6.52
CA LYS A 186 -16.35 10.91 5.61
C LYS A 186 -14.84 11.15 5.57
N LYS A 187 -14.36 11.76 4.49
CA LYS A 187 -12.92 12.07 4.34
C LYS A 187 -12.35 12.92 5.48
N PRO A 188 -13.01 13.98 5.98
CA PRO A 188 -12.49 14.74 7.13
C PRO A 188 -12.38 13.88 8.40
N ASP A 189 -13.30 12.96 8.63
CA ASP A 189 -13.27 12.07 9.78
C ASP A 189 -12.14 11.03 9.65
N LEU A 190 -11.90 10.50 8.43
CA LEU A 190 -10.73 9.67 8.13
C LEU A 190 -9.43 10.44 8.34
N ALA A 191 -9.37 11.70 7.90
CA ALA A 191 -8.21 12.56 8.10
C ALA A 191 -7.89 12.72 9.59
N MET A 192 -8.89 13.03 10.42
CA MET A 192 -8.70 13.14 11.87
C MET A 192 -8.25 11.82 12.49
N SER A 193 -8.85 10.70 12.09
CA SER A 193 -8.40 9.37 12.56
C SER A 193 -6.95 9.08 12.19
N LEU A 194 -6.48 9.51 11.02
CA LEU A 194 -5.07 9.34 10.64
C LEU A 194 -4.16 10.23 11.48
N VAL A 195 -4.56 11.46 11.81
CA VAL A 195 -3.79 12.34 12.72
C VAL A 195 -3.58 11.65 14.06
N ASP A 196 -4.65 11.11 14.65
CA ASP A 196 -4.61 10.44 15.96
C ASP A 196 -3.79 9.14 15.94
N GLN A 197 -3.70 8.46 14.80
CA GLN A 197 -2.97 7.19 14.67
C GLN A 197 -1.48 7.39 14.40
N CYS A 198 -1.09 8.50 13.76
CA CYS A 198 0.27 8.66 13.23
C CYS A 198 1.20 9.54 14.09
N LEU A 199 0.66 10.30 15.03
CA LEU A 199 1.38 11.19 15.95
C LEU A 199 1.38 10.66 17.39
#